data_AF-A0A7V6DF84-F1
#
_entry.id   AF-A0A7V6DF84-F1
#
_cell.length_a   1.000
_cell.length_b   1.000
_cell.length_c   1.000
_cell.angle_alpha   90.00
_cell.angle_beta   90.00
_cell.angle_gamma   90.00
#
_symmetry.space_group_name_H-M   'P 1'
#
loop_
_entity.id
_entity.type
_entity.pdbx_description
1 polymer ?
#
loop_
_entity_poly.entity_id
_entity_poly.type
_entity_poly.pdbx_seq_one_letter_code
_entity_poly.pdbx_strand_id
1 'polypeptide(L)'
;MALQGSLADIAFPDVIQLVSVSGKTGVFSISGEGVEGKIYLRDGQITDAYVGGLRGENAVYEMAIWQKGHFIFTPNVESDQITVTKSNASLMMEAARRLDEWRVLQRRIPSLDLIPYFQPRQAGQDQVTLSPQEWVVVTKIDGQRTIRQLEQATQLSAFEVCKVLFGLISSGLIGLRDTHERPVQGAPAGPSATTLLALTENVRKIAEELVGPGGAKSVEKQYRLARTEIEQGKGMAAVQSMVDHLARVISLLKGGEEAGEFLRRVTPLVSG
;
A
#
# COMPACT_ATOMS: atom_id res chain seq x y z
N MET A 1 -14.68 -31.15 17.81
CA MET A 1 -13.26 -30.94 18.18
C MET A 1 -12.82 -29.60 17.61
N ALA A 2 -12.22 -28.74 18.42
CA ALA A 2 -11.59 -27.52 17.91
C ALA A 2 -10.39 -27.92 17.06
N LEU A 3 -10.32 -27.44 15.82
CA LEU A 3 -9.15 -27.63 14.97
C LEU A 3 -8.16 -26.50 15.32
N GLN A 4 -7.01 -26.84 15.87
CA GLN A 4 -5.98 -25.87 16.25
C GLN A 4 -4.60 -26.38 15.86
N GLY A 5 -3.66 -25.47 15.61
CA GLY A 5 -2.29 -25.82 15.23
C GLY A 5 -1.41 -24.60 14.99
N SER A 6 -0.20 -24.87 14.50
CA SER A 6 0.76 -23.83 14.11
C SER A 6 0.80 -23.66 12.59
N LEU A 7 0.93 -22.41 12.14
CA LEU A 7 1.19 -22.10 10.72
C LEU A 7 2.60 -22.54 10.27
N ALA A 8 3.49 -22.86 11.21
CA ALA A 8 4.80 -23.42 10.90
C ALA A 8 4.73 -24.90 10.48
N ASP A 9 3.71 -25.63 10.95
CA ASP A 9 3.54 -27.06 10.70
C ASP A 9 2.69 -27.33 9.46
N ILE A 10 1.67 -26.50 9.23
CA ILE A 10 0.71 -26.63 8.13
C ILE A 10 0.56 -25.27 7.45
N ALA A 11 0.74 -25.23 6.14
CA ALA A 11 0.58 -24.00 5.38
C ALA A 11 -0.87 -23.52 5.46
N PHE A 12 -1.07 -22.20 5.54
CA PHE A 12 -2.39 -21.60 5.63
C PHE A 12 -3.39 -22.11 4.56
N PRO A 13 -3.02 -22.28 3.27
CA PRO A 13 -3.93 -22.83 2.27
C PRO A 13 -4.44 -24.23 2.59
N ASP A 14 -3.59 -25.09 3.16
CA ASP A 14 -3.96 -26.47 3.51
C ASP A 14 -4.95 -26.49 4.68
N VAL A 15 -4.77 -25.59 5.66
CA VAL A 15 -5.70 -25.42 6.80
C VAL A 15 -7.09 -25.02 6.31
N ILE A 16 -7.16 -24.05 5.39
CA ILE A 16 -8.41 -23.61 4.79
C ILE A 16 -9.04 -24.75 3.97
N GLN A 17 -8.25 -25.47 3.16
CA GLN A 17 -8.74 -26.58 2.36
C GLN A 17 -9.33 -27.70 3.24
N LEU A 18 -8.68 -28.05 4.34
CA LEU A 18 -9.14 -29.09 5.27
C LEU A 18 -10.55 -28.80 5.80
N VAL A 19 -10.82 -27.55 6.20
CA VAL A 19 -12.13 -27.17 6.74
C VAL A 19 -13.16 -26.95 5.64
N SER A 20 -12.74 -26.44 4.48
CA SER A 20 -13.60 -26.28 3.30
C SER A 20 -14.19 -27.63 2.85
N VAL A 21 -13.36 -28.67 2.74
CA VAL A 21 -13.79 -30.03 2.36
C VAL A 21 -14.77 -30.62 3.37
N SER A 22 -14.64 -30.25 4.64
CA SER A 22 -15.56 -30.71 5.69
C SER A 22 -16.90 -29.97 5.74
N GLY A 23 -17.10 -28.93 4.91
CA GLY A 23 -18.35 -28.17 4.83
C GLY A 23 -18.73 -27.43 6.11
N LYS A 24 -17.77 -27.14 6.99
CA LYS A 24 -18.05 -26.56 8.31
C LYS A 24 -18.32 -25.06 8.23
N THR A 25 -19.22 -24.62 9.10
CA THR A 25 -19.48 -23.20 9.38
C THR A 25 -18.79 -22.82 10.70
N GLY A 26 -18.11 -21.68 10.72
CA GLY A 26 -17.34 -21.24 11.88
C GLY A 26 -16.31 -20.15 11.55
N VAL A 27 -15.49 -19.82 12.54
CA VAL A 27 -14.43 -18.82 12.40
C VAL A 27 -13.06 -19.44 12.68
N PHE A 28 -12.09 -19.14 11.81
CA PHE A 28 -10.68 -19.28 12.13
C PHE A 28 -10.18 -17.98 12.77
N SER A 29 -9.63 -18.09 13.96
CA SER A 29 -8.84 -17.02 14.58
C SER A 29 -7.37 -17.37 14.39
N ILE A 30 -6.62 -16.48 13.76
CA ILE A 30 -5.24 -16.68 13.38
C ILE A 30 -4.43 -15.56 14.02
N SER A 31 -3.38 -15.93 14.75
CA SER A 31 -2.45 -14.97 15.35
C SER A 31 -1.09 -15.10 14.68
N GLY A 32 -0.57 -14.02 14.10
CA GLY A 32 0.74 -13.98 13.44
C GLY A 32 1.34 -12.58 13.54
N GLU A 33 2.66 -12.50 13.70
CA GLU A 33 3.40 -11.22 13.74
C GLU A 33 2.88 -10.17 14.74
N GLY A 34 2.26 -10.63 15.85
CA GLY A 34 1.70 -9.76 16.88
C GLY A 34 0.31 -9.19 16.58
N VAL A 35 -0.32 -9.63 15.49
CA VAL A 35 -1.68 -9.25 15.09
C VAL A 35 -2.58 -10.49 15.08
N GLU A 36 -3.85 -10.31 15.43
CA GLU A 36 -4.88 -11.34 15.29
C GLU A 36 -5.79 -11.01 14.11
N GLY A 37 -6.03 -12.00 13.27
CA GLY A 37 -6.97 -11.94 12.15
C GLY A 37 -8.03 -13.03 12.26
N LYS A 38 -9.18 -12.81 11.63
CA LYS A 38 -10.29 -13.76 11.58
C LYS A 38 -10.75 -14.03 10.17
N ILE A 39 -11.12 -15.28 9.91
CA ILE A 39 -11.73 -15.74 8.65
C ILE A 39 -12.98 -16.52 8.97
N TYR A 40 -14.11 -16.08 8.44
CA TYR A 40 -15.41 -16.69 8.64
C TYR A 40 -15.76 -17.57 7.46
N LEU A 41 -16.25 -18.75 7.78
CA LEU A 41 -16.70 -19.75 6.82
C LEU A 41 -18.18 -20.07 7.05
N ARG A 42 -18.92 -20.23 5.96
CA ARG A 42 -20.28 -20.77 5.92
C ARG A 42 -20.34 -21.88 4.89
N ASP A 43 -20.76 -23.07 5.30
CA ASP A 43 -20.85 -24.27 4.46
C ASP A 43 -19.52 -24.56 3.71
N GLY A 44 -18.40 -24.36 4.42
CA GLY A 44 -17.05 -24.52 3.86
C GLY A 44 -16.59 -23.40 2.91
N GLN A 45 -17.38 -22.37 2.63
CA GLN A 45 -16.98 -21.19 1.84
C GLN A 45 -16.55 -20.03 2.72
N ILE A 46 -15.48 -19.33 2.35
CA ILE A 46 -15.07 -18.10 3.04
C ILE A 46 -16.06 -16.98 2.68
N THR A 47 -16.68 -16.37 3.69
CA THR A 47 -17.66 -15.29 3.49
C THR A 47 -17.15 -13.93 3.92
N ASP A 48 -16.28 -13.87 4.94
CA ASP A 48 -15.74 -12.63 5.48
C ASP A 48 -14.37 -12.90 6.10
N ALA A 49 -13.52 -11.88 6.14
CA ALA A 49 -12.24 -11.94 6.80
C ALA A 49 -11.81 -10.54 7.23
N TYR A 50 -11.07 -10.43 8.33
CA TYR A 50 -10.47 -9.16 8.74
C TYR A 50 -9.19 -9.37 9.54
N VAL A 51 -8.26 -8.42 9.42
CA VAL A 51 -7.01 -8.39 10.19
C VAL A 51 -6.49 -6.96 10.23
N GLY A 52 -6.25 -6.43 11.43
CA GLY A 52 -5.92 -5.00 11.60
C GLY A 52 -6.97 -4.09 10.93
N GLY A 53 -6.53 -3.26 9.97
CA GLY A 53 -7.40 -2.39 9.16
C GLY A 53 -7.91 -3.01 7.85
N LEU A 54 -7.52 -4.24 7.53
CA LEU A 54 -7.88 -4.92 6.29
C LEU A 54 -9.14 -5.77 6.47
N ARG A 55 -9.98 -5.84 5.42
CA ARG A 55 -11.18 -6.69 5.38
C ARG A 55 -11.34 -7.38 4.02
N GLY A 56 -12.09 -8.47 4.00
CA GLY A 56 -12.39 -9.26 2.81
C GLY A 56 -11.18 -9.98 2.27
N GLU A 57 -11.07 -10.06 0.95
CA GLU A 57 -10.03 -10.83 0.28
C GLU A 57 -8.61 -10.40 0.68
N ASN A 58 -8.39 -9.10 0.84
CA ASN A 58 -7.08 -8.56 1.25
C ASN A 58 -6.65 -9.07 2.63
N ALA A 59 -7.60 -9.24 3.56
CA ALA A 59 -7.32 -9.82 4.87
C ALA A 59 -6.92 -11.30 4.76
N VAL A 60 -7.59 -12.06 3.87
CA VAL A 60 -7.22 -13.45 3.58
C VAL A 60 -5.81 -13.54 3.03
N TYR A 61 -5.47 -12.70 2.05
CA TYR A 61 -4.13 -12.68 1.45
C TYR A 61 -3.05 -12.29 2.46
N GLU A 62 -3.32 -11.32 3.33
CA GLU A 62 -2.38 -10.89 4.37
C GLU A 62 -2.07 -12.03 5.34
N MET A 63 -3.11 -12.67 5.89
CA MET A 63 -2.94 -13.80 6.80
C MET A 63 -2.26 -15.00 6.12
N ALA A 64 -2.42 -15.17 4.81
CA ALA A 64 -1.79 -16.25 4.07
C ALA A 64 -0.26 -16.12 3.93
N ILE A 65 0.27 -14.91 4.09
CA ILE A 65 1.72 -14.63 4.00
C ILE A 65 2.42 -14.96 5.32
N TRP A 66 1.69 -15.05 6.43
CA TRP A 66 2.25 -15.35 7.75
C TRP A 66 2.88 -16.75 7.79
N GLN A 67 4.20 -16.79 7.94
CA GLN A 67 4.96 -18.05 8.02
C GLN A 67 4.98 -18.63 9.45
N LYS A 68 4.65 -17.81 10.45
CA LYS A 68 4.65 -18.19 11.87
C LYS A 68 3.38 -17.68 12.52
N GLY A 69 2.77 -18.52 13.33
CA GLY A 69 1.55 -18.18 14.03
C GLY A 69 0.81 -19.40 14.56
N HIS A 70 -0.32 -19.14 15.18
CA HIS A 70 -1.24 -20.17 15.67
C HIS A 70 -2.61 -19.90 15.09
N PHE A 71 -3.36 -20.97 14.82
CA PHE A 71 -4.74 -20.87 14.39
C PHE A 71 -5.64 -21.73 15.27
N ILE A 72 -6.88 -21.28 15.44
CA ILE A 72 -7.94 -22.00 16.15
C ILE A 72 -9.24 -21.85 15.35
N PHE A 73 -9.90 -22.96 15.06
CA PHE A 73 -11.23 -22.99 14.47
C PHE A 73 -12.30 -23.17 15.55
N THR A 74 -13.22 -22.21 15.60
CA THR A 74 -14.39 -22.24 16.48
C THR A 74 -15.64 -22.47 15.61
N PRO A 75 -16.31 -23.63 15.72
CA PRO A 75 -17.49 -23.94 14.93
C PRO A 75 -18.69 -23.08 15.33
N ASN A 76 -19.65 -22.92 14.41
CA ASN A 76 -20.93 -22.24 14.62
C ASN A 76 -20.83 -20.75 15.01
N VAL A 77 -19.71 -20.11 14.65
CA VAL A 77 -19.53 -18.66 14.77
C VAL A 77 -19.49 -18.07 13.36
N GLU A 78 -20.39 -17.14 13.08
CA GLU A 78 -20.56 -16.53 11.78
C GLU A 78 -20.38 -15.02 11.82
N SER A 79 -20.09 -14.44 10.66
CA SER A 79 -20.15 -13.00 10.44
C SER A 79 -21.50 -12.62 9.85
N ASP A 80 -21.98 -11.43 10.21
CA ASP A 80 -23.14 -10.78 9.61
C ASP A 80 -22.81 -10.15 8.24
N GLN A 81 -21.53 -10.02 7.92
CA GLN A 81 -21.07 -9.42 6.67
C GLN A 81 -20.64 -10.50 5.66
N ILE A 82 -20.76 -10.16 4.38
CA ILE A 82 -20.22 -10.95 3.26
C ILE A 82 -19.31 -10.02 2.46
N THR A 83 -18.01 -10.15 2.67
CA THR A 83 -16.99 -9.28 2.05
C THR A 83 -16.07 -10.04 1.11
N VAL A 84 -16.16 -11.38 1.11
CA VAL A 84 -15.41 -12.26 0.22
C VAL A 84 -16.39 -12.86 -0.79
N THR A 85 -16.13 -12.64 -2.07
CA THR A 85 -17.00 -13.12 -3.17
C THR A 85 -16.30 -14.13 -4.07
N LYS A 86 -14.97 -14.20 -4.02
CA LYS A 86 -14.18 -15.21 -4.74
C LYS A 86 -14.32 -16.60 -4.11
N SER A 87 -14.20 -17.62 -4.95
CA SER A 87 -14.11 -19.01 -4.49
C SER A 87 -12.87 -19.24 -3.64
N ASN A 88 -12.94 -20.17 -2.68
CA ASN A 88 -11.78 -20.56 -1.88
C ASN A 88 -10.59 -20.96 -2.77
N ALA A 89 -10.82 -21.69 -3.86
CA ALA A 89 -9.76 -22.08 -4.79
C ALA A 89 -9.05 -20.87 -5.41
N SER A 90 -9.81 -19.86 -5.87
CA SER A 90 -9.25 -18.62 -6.41
C SER A 90 -8.46 -17.85 -5.36
N LEU A 91 -8.97 -17.78 -4.12
CA LEU A 91 -8.26 -17.13 -3.01
C LEU A 91 -6.95 -17.84 -2.70
N MET A 92 -6.95 -19.17 -2.67
CA MET A 92 -5.76 -19.97 -2.36
C MET A 92 -4.71 -19.89 -3.46
N MET A 93 -5.12 -19.86 -4.74
CA MET A 93 -4.18 -19.67 -5.86
C MET A 93 -3.50 -18.30 -5.78
N GLU A 94 -4.26 -17.23 -5.52
CA GLU A 94 -3.72 -15.89 -5.36
C GLU A 94 -2.83 -15.78 -4.11
N ALA A 95 -3.23 -16.40 -3.00
CA ALA A 95 -2.43 -16.49 -1.79
C ALA A 95 -1.08 -17.21 -2.03
N ALA A 96 -1.08 -18.34 -2.74
CA ALA A 96 0.13 -19.07 -3.09
C ALA A 96 1.07 -18.22 -3.97
N ARG A 97 0.50 -17.56 -4.99
CA ARG A 97 1.25 -16.61 -5.84
C ARG A 97 1.88 -15.50 -5.01
N ARG A 98 1.12 -14.88 -4.09
CA ARG A 98 1.62 -13.81 -3.21
C ARG A 98 2.70 -14.31 -2.26
N LEU A 99 2.58 -15.53 -1.73
CA LEU A 99 3.61 -16.13 -0.90
C LEU A 99 4.92 -16.35 -1.68
N ASP A 100 4.84 -16.78 -2.94
CA ASP A 100 6.02 -16.91 -3.80
C ASP A 100 6.63 -15.54 -4.14
N GLU A 101 5.81 -14.53 -4.46
CA GLU A 101 6.25 -13.15 -4.62
C GLU A 101 6.95 -12.65 -3.34
N TRP A 102 6.36 -12.89 -2.17
CA TRP A 102 6.93 -12.49 -0.88
C TRP A 102 8.29 -13.12 -0.61
N ARG A 103 8.47 -14.41 -0.92
CA ARG A 103 9.77 -15.09 -0.80
C ARG A 103 10.84 -14.44 -1.67
N VAL A 104 10.47 -13.93 -2.85
CA VAL A 104 11.40 -13.19 -3.72
C VAL A 104 11.73 -11.83 -3.10
N LEU A 105 10.73 -11.11 -2.60
CA LEU A 105 10.93 -9.80 -1.94
C LEU A 105 11.86 -9.92 -0.73
N GLN A 106 11.66 -10.95 0.12
CA GLN A 106 12.46 -11.19 1.32
C GLN A 106 13.96 -11.39 1.05
N ARG A 107 14.34 -11.83 -0.16
CA ARG A 107 15.77 -11.97 -0.52
C ARG A 107 16.50 -10.62 -0.57
N ARG A 108 15.78 -9.54 -0.91
CA ARG A 108 16.33 -8.18 -1.01
C ARG A 108 15.91 -7.29 0.15
N ILE A 109 14.79 -7.60 0.80
CA ILE A 109 14.24 -6.90 1.95
C ILE A 109 14.08 -7.91 3.11
N PRO A 110 15.17 -8.30 3.78
CA PRO A 110 15.14 -9.39 4.77
C PRO A 110 14.44 -9.00 6.09
N SER A 111 14.22 -7.70 6.34
CA SER A 111 13.57 -7.22 7.57
C SER A 111 12.72 -5.98 7.28
N LEU A 112 11.59 -5.87 8.00
CA LEU A 112 10.71 -4.70 7.99
C LEU A 112 11.23 -3.55 8.86
N ASP A 113 12.29 -3.78 9.62
CA ASP A 113 12.93 -2.75 10.44
C ASP A 113 14.00 -1.96 9.65
N LEU A 114 14.23 -2.32 8.38
CA LEU A 114 15.10 -1.57 7.49
C LEU A 114 14.53 -0.19 7.18
N ILE A 115 15.42 0.78 6.94
CA ILE A 115 15.06 2.16 6.61
C ILE A 115 15.32 2.38 5.11
N PRO A 116 14.28 2.60 4.29
CA PRO A 116 14.45 3.05 2.91
C PRO A 116 14.92 4.50 2.85
N TYR A 117 15.83 4.77 1.92
CA TYR A 117 16.35 6.11 1.66
C TYR A 117 16.59 6.30 0.17
N PHE A 118 16.45 7.54 -0.33
CA PHE A 118 16.75 7.85 -1.71
C PHE A 118 18.26 7.85 -1.96
N GLN A 119 18.70 7.23 -3.06
CA GLN A 119 20.10 7.28 -3.47
C GLN A 119 20.49 8.70 -3.91
N PRO A 120 21.76 9.11 -3.73
CA PRO A 120 22.27 10.35 -4.31
C PRO A 120 22.01 10.39 -5.82
N ARG A 121 21.47 11.51 -6.31
CA ARG A 121 21.02 11.65 -7.70
C ARG A 121 22.22 11.52 -8.64
N GLN A 122 22.23 10.48 -9.47
CA GLN A 122 23.17 10.34 -10.58
C GLN A 122 22.53 10.84 -11.88
N ALA A 123 23.29 11.59 -12.70
CA ALA A 123 22.79 12.11 -13.96
C ALA A 123 22.36 10.95 -14.89
N GLY A 124 21.08 10.91 -15.27
CA GLY A 124 20.53 9.95 -16.23
C GLY A 124 19.61 8.84 -15.68
N GLN A 125 19.38 8.74 -14.37
CA GLN A 125 18.55 7.68 -13.75
C GLN A 125 17.10 8.08 -13.42
N ASP A 126 16.60 9.19 -13.97
CA ASP A 126 15.46 9.90 -13.37
C ASP A 126 14.07 9.59 -13.98
N GLN A 127 13.96 8.65 -14.92
CA GLN A 127 12.65 8.26 -15.46
C GLN A 127 12.13 6.99 -14.79
N VAL A 128 11.28 7.17 -13.78
CA VAL A 128 10.47 6.08 -13.25
C VAL A 128 8.99 6.44 -13.41
N THR A 129 8.27 5.60 -14.14
CA THR A 129 6.83 5.64 -14.22
C THR A 129 6.26 4.96 -12.98
N LEU A 130 5.79 5.76 -12.04
CA LEU A 130 5.13 5.28 -10.82
C LEU A 130 3.61 5.32 -10.98
N SER A 131 2.97 4.22 -10.64
CA SER A 131 1.53 4.11 -10.42
C SER A 131 1.07 4.93 -9.21
N PRO A 132 -0.22 5.31 -9.12
CA PRO A 132 -0.76 6.03 -7.96
C PRO A 132 -0.49 5.35 -6.62
N GLN A 133 -0.50 4.02 -6.55
CA GLN A 133 -0.22 3.30 -5.30
C GLN A 133 1.26 3.38 -4.89
N GLU A 134 2.17 3.34 -5.87
CA GLU A 134 3.60 3.52 -5.61
C GLU A 134 3.91 4.92 -5.07
N TRP A 135 3.17 5.94 -5.53
CA TRP A 135 3.29 7.32 -5.02
C TRP A 135 3.04 7.42 -3.51
N VAL A 136 2.04 6.70 -2.99
CA VAL A 136 1.71 6.72 -1.56
C VAL A 136 2.90 6.30 -0.70
N VAL A 137 3.68 5.32 -1.15
CA VAL A 137 4.89 4.86 -0.44
C VAL A 137 6.04 5.83 -0.66
N VAL A 138 6.30 6.21 -1.92
CA VAL A 138 7.45 7.05 -2.31
C VAL A 138 7.47 8.39 -1.59
N THR A 139 6.32 9.05 -1.43
CA THR A 139 6.27 10.36 -0.76
C THR A 139 6.44 10.28 0.75
N LYS A 140 6.35 9.08 1.35
CA LYS A 140 6.55 8.85 2.78
C LYS A 140 7.98 8.45 3.14
N ILE A 141 8.82 8.15 2.15
CA ILE A 141 10.24 7.83 2.35
C ILE A 141 10.99 9.13 2.69
N ASP A 142 11.53 9.18 3.90
CA ASP A 142 12.29 10.32 4.44
C ASP A 142 13.73 9.95 4.84
N GLY A 143 14.11 8.68 4.66
CA GLY A 143 15.41 8.17 5.10
C GLY A 143 15.51 7.91 6.61
N GLN A 144 14.40 7.98 7.36
CA GLN A 144 14.33 7.79 8.81
C GLN A 144 13.33 6.72 9.23
N ARG A 145 12.16 6.66 8.58
CA ARG A 145 11.11 5.68 8.90
C ARG A 145 11.52 4.28 8.48
N THR A 146 11.22 3.28 9.32
CA THR A 146 11.34 1.87 8.92
C THR A 146 10.19 1.46 8.00
N ILE A 147 10.33 0.32 7.31
CA ILE A 147 9.24 -0.24 6.48
C ILE A 147 7.98 -0.47 7.33
N ARG A 148 8.12 -0.97 8.55
CA ARG A 148 7.01 -1.12 9.50
C ARG A 148 6.29 0.20 9.81
N GLN A 149 7.05 1.30 9.93
CA GLN A 149 6.46 2.63 10.12
C GLN A 149 5.81 3.16 8.84
N LEU A 150 6.32 2.80 7.66
CA LEU A 150 5.67 3.11 6.39
C LEU A 150 4.34 2.38 6.21
N GLU A 151 4.23 1.11 6.62
CA GLU A 151 2.94 0.39 6.62
C GLU A 151 1.87 1.16 7.40
N GLN A 152 2.22 1.63 8.61
CA GLN A 152 1.31 2.43 9.43
C GLN A 152 0.98 3.78 8.79
N ALA A 153 1.98 4.47 8.21
CA ALA A 153 1.77 5.77 7.59
C ALA A 153 0.97 5.72 6.27
N THR A 154 1.05 4.60 5.55
CA THR A 154 0.40 4.41 4.25
C THR A 154 -0.91 3.63 4.35
N GLN A 155 -1.16 2.95 5.48
CA GLN A 155 -2.26 1.99 5.65
C GLN A 155 -2.23 0.85 4.62
N LEU A 156 -1.05 0.56 4.06
CA LEU A 156 -0.80 -0.57 3.18
C LEU A 156 -0.17 -1.71 3.97
N SER A 157 -0.34 -2.94 3.49
CA SER A 157 0.29 -4.08 4.13
C SER A 157 1.77 -4.19 3.81
N ALA A 158 2.51 -4.97 4.63
CA ALA A 158 3.94 -5.20 4.45
C ALA A 158 4.28 -5.68 3.04
N PHE A 159 3.42 -6.55 2.49
CA PHE A 159 3.55 -7.07 1.12
C PHE A 159 3.51 -5.97 0.07
N GLU A 160 2.49 -5.10 0.11
CA GLU A 160 2.32 -4.03 -0.87
C GLU A 160 3.45 -2.99 -0.75
N VAL A 161 3.83 -2.60 0.47
CA VAL A 161 4.95 -1.67 0.69
C VAL A 161 6.25 -2.27 0.15
N CYS A 162 6.56 -3.52 0.50
CA CYS A 162 7.78 -4.19 0.03
C CYS A 162 7.81 -4.36 -1.49
N LYS A 163 6.66 -4.58 -2.13
CA LYS A 163 6.56 -4.69 -3.59
C LYS A 163 6.95 -3.39 -4.27
N VAL A 164 6.43 -2.25 -3.77
CA VAL A 164 6.82 -0.91 -4.25
C VAL A 164 8.31 -0.68 -4.03
N LEU A 165 8.80 -0.92 -2.80
CA LEU A 165 10.21 -0.72 -2.47
C LEU A 165 11.12 -1.60 -3.34
N PHE A 166 10.75 -2.85 -3.61
CA PHE A 166 11.53 -3.73 -4.48
C PHE A 166 11.66 -3.20 -5.91
N GLY A 167 10.58 -2.65 -6.48
CA GLY A 167 10.61 -1.97 -7.77
C GLY A 167 11.61 -0.79 -7.78
N LEU A 168 11.54 0.05 -6.74
CA LEU A 168 12.41 1.22 -6.57
C LEU A 168 13.89 0.86 -6.32
N ILE A 169 14.16 -0.21 -5.55
CA ILE A 169 15.52 -0.71 -5.34
C ILE A 169 16.05 -1.33 -6.65
N SER A 170 15.18 -1.98 -7.43
CA SER A 170 15.54 -2.56 -8.73
C SER A 170 15.85 -1.51 -9.79
N SER A 171 15.19 -0.35 -9.75
CA SER A 171 15.52 0.81 -10.60
C SER A 171 16.70 1.64 -10.08
N GLY A 172 17.19 1.37 -8.87
CA GLY A 172 18.31 2.09 -8.27
C GLY A 172 17.94 3.43 -7.63
N LEU A 173 16.66 3.75 -7.50
CA LEU A 173 16.20 5.02 -6.91
C LEU A 173 16.39 5.07 -5.39
N ILE A 174 16.23 3.92 -4.72
CA ILE A 174 16.33 3.83 -3.26
C ILE A 174 17.30 2.73 -2.83
N GLY A 175 17.90 2.92 -1.66
CA GLY A 175 18.60 1.89 -0.91
C GLY A 175 17.86 1.54 0.38
N LEU A 176 18.31 0.46 1.03
CA LEU A 176 17.90 0.08 2.38
C LEU A 176 19.13 0.11 3.28
N ARG A 177 18.95 0.60 4.50
CA ARG A 177 19.98 0.58 5.56
C ARG A 177 19.41 0.06 6.85
N ASP A 178 20.28 -0.43 7.74
CA ASP A 178 19.87 -0.78 9.09
C ASP A 178 19.65 0.48 9.95
N THR A 179 18.84 0.35 10.99
CA THR A 179 18.62 1.40 12.00
C THR A 179 19.90 1.83 12.71
N HIS A 180 20.86 0.91 12.86
CA HIS A 180 22.14 1.17 13.51
C HIS A 180 23.19 1.80 12.58
N GLU A 181 22.98 1.75 11.27
CA GLU A 181 23.90 2.33 10.30
C GLU A 181 23.74 3.86 10.24
N ARG A 182 24.87 4.55 10.03
CA ARG A 182 24.84 6.02 9.87
C ARG A 182 24.06 6.39 8.60
N PRO A 183 23.28 7.48 8.62
CA PRO A 183 22.62 7.98 7.42
C PRO A 183 23.63 8.23 6.29
N VAL A 184 23.25 7.89 5.06
CA VAL A 184 24.07 8.10 3.87
C VAL A 184 24.24 9.59 3.63
N GLN A 185 25.49 10.06 3.58
CA GLN A 185 25.79 11.47 3.30
C GLN A 185 25.39 11.83 1.87
N GLY A 186 24.70 12.96 1.71
CA GLY A 186 24.23 13.42 0.39
C GLY A 186 22.97 12.72 -0.13
N ALA A 187 22.37 11.81 0.64
CA ALA A 187 21.05 11.27 0.32
C ALA A 187 20.00 12.40 0.41
N PRO A 188 19.15 12.59 -0.62
CA PRO A 188 18.10 13.57 -0.54
C PRO A 188 17.03 13.15 0.46
N ALA A 189 16.48 14.12 1.19
CA ALA A 189 15.43 13.92 2.19
C ALA A 189 14.05 13.56 1.59
N GLY A 190 13.95 13.45 0.27
CA GLY A 190 12.71 13.19 -0.44
C GLY A 190 12.90 12.95 -1.94
N PRO A 191 11.79 12.78 -2.67
CA PRO A 191 11.81 12.42 -4.08
C PRO A 191 12.57 13.41 -4.98
N SER A 192 13.00 12.94 -6.17
CA SER A 192 13.70 13.80 -7.13
C SER A 192 12.77 14.86 -7.72
N ALA A 193 13.32 15.95 -8.30
CA ALA A 193 12.50 16.94 -8.98
C ALA A 193 11.70 16.27 -10.12
N THR A 194 12.35 15.39 -10.89
CA THR A 194 11.71 14.60 -11.95
C THR A 194 10.57 13.73 -11.41
N THR A 195 10.78 13.08 -10.27
CA THR A 195 9.75 12.32 -9.55
C THR A 195 8.58 13.25 -9.18
N LEU A 196 8.84 14.38 -8.52
CA LEU A 196 7.77 15.34 -8.16
C LEU A 196 7.01 15.89 -9.36
N LEU A 197 7.66 16.08 -10.51
CA LEU A 197 7.01 16.49 -11.76
C LEU A 197 6.06 15.41 -12.32
N ALA A 198 6.43 14.13 -12.20
CA ALA A 198 5.53 13.03 -12.56
C ALA A 198 4.32 12.97 -11.60
N LEU A 199 4.51 13.28 -10.32
CA LEU A 199 3.41 13.38 -9.36
C LEU A 199 2.47 14.56 -9.67
N THR A 200 3.00 15.74 -9.97
CA THR A 200 2.16 16.89 -10.33
C THR A 200 1.37 16.64 -11.61
N GLU A 201 1.94 15.93 -12.57
CA GLU A 201 1.24 15.51 -13.79
C GLU A 201 0.09 14.53 -13.48
N ASN A 202 0.28 13.61 -12.53
CA ASN A 202 -0.79 12.71 -12.09
C ASN A 202 -1.93 13.49 -11.40
N VAL A 203 -1.58 14.41 -10.49
CA VAL A 203 -2.56 15.29 -9.82
C VAL A 203 -3.30 16.18 -10.83
N ARG A 204 -2.60 16.69 -11.86
CA ARG A 204 -3.20 17.48 -12.95
C ARG A 204 -4.29 16.68 -13.67
N LYS A 205 -3.99 15.43 -14.06
CA LYS A 205 -4.96 14.55 -14.73
C LYS A 205 -6.22 14.32 -13.89
N ILE A 206 -6.05 14.03 -12.60
CA ILE A 206 -7.18 13.85 -11.67
C ILE A 206 -8.03 15.12 -11.57
N ALA A 207 -7.40 16.30 -11.49
CA ALA A 207 -8.12 17.57 -11.46
C ALA A 207 -8.86 17.87 -12.78
N GLU A 208 -8.24 17.60 -13.93
CA GLU A 208 -8.87 17.80 -15.25
C GLU A 208 -10.09 16.91 -15.45
N GLU A 209 -10.04 15.65 -15.00
CA GLU A 209 -11.19 14.73 -15.03
C GLU A 209 -12.40 15.29 -14.27
N LEU A 210 -12.18 15.89 -13.10
CA LEU A 210 -13.25 16.39 -12.23
C LEU A 210 -13.81 17.75 -12.70
N VAL A 211 -12.94 18.67 -13.13
CA VAL A 211 -13.38 20.02 -13.54
C VAL A 211 -13.93 20.04 -14.97
N GLY A 212 -13.47 19.12 -15.82
CA GLY A 212 -13.81 19.11 -17.25
C GLY A 212 -13.30 20.35 -18.00
N PRO A 213 -13.79 20.60 -19.23
CA PRO A 213 -13.23 21.63 -20.12
C PRO A 213 -13.33 23.06 -19.56
N GLY A 214 -14.34 23.34 -18.72
CA GLY A 214 -14.61 24.67 -18.18
C GLY A 214 -13.52 25.22 -17.26
N GLY A 215 -12.70 24.37 -16.64
CA GLY A 215 -11.62 24.81 -15.74
C GLY A 215 -10.23 24.27 -16.06
N ALA A 216 -10.06 23.62 -17.21
CA ALA A 216 -8.75 23.14 -17.68
C ALA A 216 -7.67 24.25 -17.67
N LYS A 217 -8.03 25.50 -18.05
CA LYS A 217 -7.10 26.65 -18.00
C LYS A 217 -6.62 26.96 -16.58
N SER A 218 -7.51 26.86 -15.59
CA SER A 218 -7.17 27.11 -14.18
C SER A 218 -6.27 26.00 -13.65
N VAL A 219 -6.56 24.75 -14.00
CA VAL A 219 -5.72 23.59 -13.62
C VAL A 219 -4.33 23.70 -14.25
N GLU A 220 -4.24 23.99 -15.55
CA GLU A 220 -2.97 24.17 -16.27
C GLU A 220 -2.12 25.32 -15.68
N LYS A 221 -2.76 26.42 -15.27
CA LYS A 221 -2.07 27.53 -14.59
C LYS A 221 -1.41 27.07 -13.28
N GLN A 222 -2.13 26.30 -12.45
CA GLN A 222 -1.57 25.78 -11.19
C GLN A 222 -0.46 24.76 -11.44
N TYR A 223 -0.62 23.89 -12.44
CA TYR A 223 0.40 22.92 -12.82
C TYR A 223 1.72 23.58 -13.24
N ARG A 224 1.67 24.61 -14.10
CA ARG A 224 2.88 25.35 -14.53
C ARG A 224 3.59 26.03 -13.37
N LEU A 225 2.83 26.62 -12.44
CA LEU A 225 3.39 27.24 -11.25
C LEU A 225 4.13 26.21 -10.40
N ALA A 226 3.48 25.08 -10.09
CA ALA A 226 4.08 24.01 -9.30
C ALA A 226 5.35 23.45 -9.94
N ARG A 227 5.34 23.23 -11.27
CA ARG A 227 6.52 22.79 -12.01
C ARG A 227 7.70 23.76 -11.86
N THR A 228 7.43 25.06 -12.01
CA THR A 228 8.45 26.10 -11.83
C THR A 228 9.02 26.10 -10.41
N GLU A 229 8.17 25.94 -9.41
CA GLU A 229 8.58 25.87 -8.00
C GLU A 229 9.41 24.62 -7.69
N ILE A 230 9.08 23.47 -8.29
CA ILE A 230 9.86 22.23 -8.15
C ILE A 230 11.26 22.38 -8.77
N GLU A 231 11.35 22.97 -9.96
CA GLU A 231 12.62 23.26 -10.63
C GLU A 231 13.49 24.24 -9.83
N GLN A 232 12.87 25.16 -9.09
CA GLN A 232 13.53 26.06 -8.14
C GLN A 232 13.92 25.40 -6.81
N GLY A 233 13.62 24.12 -6.61
CA GLY A 233 14.03 23.35 -5.43
C GLY A 233 13.07 23.42 -4.24
N LYS A 234 11.84 23.95 -4.40
CA LYS A 234 10.84 23.94 -3.32
C LYS A 234 10.36 22.53 -2.93
N GLY A 235 10.66 21.53 -3.76
CA GLY A 235 10.40 20.12 -3.45
C GLY A 235 8.92 19.81 -3.24
N MET A 236 8.62 18.98 -2.24
CA MET A 236 7.26 18.49 -1.99
C MET A 236 6.27 19.60 -1.61
N ALA A 237 6.75 20.71 -1.02
CA ALA A 237 5.89 21.84 -0.65
C ALA A 237 5.20 22.48 -1.87
N ALA A 238 5.85 22.45 -3.05
CA ALA A 238 5.25 22.93 -4.30
C ALA A 238 4.07 22.04 -4.73
N VAL A 239 4.19 20.72 -4.55
CA VAL A 239 3.11 19.78 -4.86
C VAL A 239 1.92 19.98 -3.91
N GLN A 240 2.19 20.13 -2.60
CA GLN A 240 1.15 20.39 -1.60
C GLN A 240 0.41 21.70 -1.88
N SER A 241 1.15 22.78 -2.17
CA SER A 241 0.58 24.06 -2.59
C SER A 241 -0.31 23.92 -3.84
N MET A 242 0.12 23.12 -4.82
CA MET A 242 -0.69 22.86 -6.02
C MET A 242 -2.01 22.19 -5.67
N VAL A 243 -1.99 21.16 -4.82
CA VAL A 243 -3.18 20.42 -4.40
C VAL A 243 -4.16 21.34 -3.66
N ASP A 244 -3.67 22.15 -2.72
CA ASP A 244 -4.51 23.09 -1.98
C ASP A 244 -5.18 24.12 -2.89
N HIS A 245 -4.45 24.64 -3.88
CA HIS A 245 -5.00 25.57 -4.87
C HIS A 245 -6.02 24.88 -5.78
N LEU A 246 -5.74 23.68 -6.25
CA LEU A 246 -6.66 22.91 -7.10
C LEU A 246 -7.95 22.57 -6.35
N ALA A 247 -7.88 22.16 -5.09
CA ALA A 247 -9.06 21.89 -4.27
C ALA A 247 -9.96 23.14 -4.15
N ARG A 248 -9.37 24.33 -3.92
CA ARG A 248 -10.10 25.60 -3.93
C ARG A 248 -10.75 25.90 -5.28
N VAL A 249 -10.02 25.71 -6.37
CA VAL A 249 -10.53 25.92 -7.74
C VAL A 249 -11.69 24.98 -8.06
N ILE A 250 -11.56 23.69 -7.74
CA ILE A 250 -12.61 22.69 -7.93
C ILE A 250 -13.84 23.06 -7.10
N SER A 251 -13.64 23.46 -5.84
CA SER A 251 -14.72 23.88 -4.96
C SER A 251 -15.52 25.07 -5.51
N LEU A 252 -14.84 26.02 -6.16
CA LEU A 252 -15.50 27.19 -6.77
C LEU A 252 -16.21 26.86 -8.09
N LEU A 253 -15.71 25.89 -8.86
CA LEU A 253 -16.23 25.58 -10.19
C LEU A 253 -17.29 24.48 -10.21
N LYS A 254 -17.18 23.50 -9.31
CA LYS A 254 -18.00 22.28 -9.29
C LYS A 254 -18.78 22.11 -7.99
N GLY A 255 -18.21 22.55 -6.87
CA GLY A 255 -18.83 22.43 -5.56
C GLY A 255 -17.93 21.72 -4.57
N GLY A 256 -18.34 21.73 -3.30
CA GLY A 256 -17.57 21.13 -2.20
C GLY A 256 -17.47 19.60 -2.29
N GLU A 257 -18.43 18.94 -2.93
CA GLU A 257 -18.44 17.48 -3.08
C GLU A 257 -17.31 17.00 -4.01
N GLU A 258 -17.17 17.62 -5.18
CA GLU A 258 -16.10 17.31 -6.14
C GLU A 258 -14.73 17.71 -5.61
N ALA A 259 -14.65 18.79 -4.83
CA ALA A 259 -13.41 19.16 -4.14
C ALA A 259 -13.03 18.13 -3.07
N GLY A 260 -14.02 17.59 -2.34
CA GLY A 260 -13.84 16.48 -1.42
C GLY A 260 -13.37 15.22 -2.13
N GLU A 261 -13.96 14.89 -3.29
CA GLU A 261 -13.56 13.75 -4.11
C GLU A 261 -12.12 13.89 -4.62
N PHE A 262 -11.75 15.08 -5.09
CA PHE A 262 -10.37 15.39 -5.47
C PHE A 262 -9.39 15.14 -4.32
N LEU A 263 -9.68 15.70 -3.14
CA LEU A 263 -8.84 15.53 -1.96
C LEU A 263 -8.76 14.06 -1.53
N ARG A 264 -9.84 13.29 -1.60
CA ARG A 264 -9.82 11.84 -1.31
C ARG A 264 -8.87 11.08 -2.23
N ARG A 265 -8.85 11.42 -3.52
CA ARG A 265 -7.97 10.78 -4.53
C ARG A 265 -6.51 11.22 -4.39
N VAL A 266 -6.25 12.45 -3.99
CA VAL A 266 -4.90 13.05 -4.04
C VAL A 266 -4.17 13.06 -2.70
N THR A 267 -4.86 13.27 -1.58
CA THR A 267 -4.25 13.34 -0.23
C THR A 267 -3.35 12.14 0.09
N PRO A 268 -3.72 10.88 -0.25
CA PRO A 268 -2.84 9.74 -0.05
C PRO A 268 -1.50 9.86 -0.79
N LEU A 269 -1.48 10.55 -1.93
CA LEU A 269 -0.29 10.74 -2.76
C LEU A 269 0.64 11.83 -2.23
N VAL A 270 0.10 12.83 -1.51
CA VAL A 270 0.84 14.06 -1.15
C VAL A 270 1.03 14.32 0.33
N SER A 271 0.37 13.54 1.20
CA SER A 271 0.67 13.60 2.62
C SER A 271 2.08 13.07 2.85
N GLY A 272 2.96 13.85 3.47
CA GLY A 272 4.30 13.42 3.95
C GLY A 272 4.23 12.83 5.36
#